data_AF-A0A930JX11-F1
#
_entry.id   AF-A0A930JX11-F1
#
_cell.length_a   1.000
_cell.length_b   1.000
_cell.length_c   1.000
_cell.angle_alpha   90.00
_cell.angle_beta   90.00
_cell.angle_gamma   90.00
#
_symmetry.space_group_name_H-M   'P 1'
#
loop_
_entity.id
_entity.type
_entity.pdbx_description
1 polymer ?
#
loop_
_entity_poly.entity_id
_entity_poly.type
_entity_poly.pdbx_seq_one_letter_code
_entity_poly.pdbx_strand_id
1 'polypeptide(L)'
;MKKICSNLFAVLCLMMGTMMMFSCSKSEDTPNEKGNPEAQVKVKEETKSAIISVKNLPAKSEVLLVYADDRGQMLTKGLTDAQGNWQFDADQLVGFEQHLKVMVKENDQNKLIQTLTIPAAKQTLTQQQLVNMLTKHAWNSVVRTSRVLVANSDNKPYTMFVTVAQKTFKFEPNNKFIFTVTSPLNYTYENGSWTINNSVLNISTRIPIGPLEMKNLRVTKITDSELSLLVEISDGLFLISFKAQK
;
A
#
# COMPACT_ATOMS: atom_id res chain seq x y z
N MET A 1 -21.21 49.28 70.73
CA MET A 1 -22.05 49.96 69.71
C MET A 1 -22.63 48.90 68.77
N LYS A 2 -23.97 48.85 68.71
CA LYS A 2 -24.88 48.33 67.64
C LYS A 2 -24.59 46.93 67.06
N LYS A 3 -25.51 45.96 66.96
CA LYS A 3 -26.96 45.78 67.24
C LYS A 3 -27.16 44.23 67.18
N ILE A 4 -27.57 43.52 68.23
CA ILE A 4 -28.96 43.17 68.58
C ILE A 4 -29.86 42.92 67.36
N CYS A 5 -30.19 41.67 67.09
CA CYS A 5 -31.56 41.13 67.18
C CYS A 5 -31.52 39.62 66.85
N SER A 6 -31.85 38.76 67.81
CA SER A 6 -33.23 38.35 68.15
C SER A 6 -33.64 37.23 67.18
N ASN A 7 -33.61 35.98 67.66
CA ASN A 7 -34.81 35.26 68.12
C ASN A 7 -35.58 34.72 66.90
N LEU A 8 -36.22 33.57 66.91
CA LEU A 8 -36.64 32.61 67.91
C LEU A 8 -37.76 31.87 67.17
N PHE A 9 -37.97 30.61 67.51
CA PHE A 9 -39.16 29.84 67.17
C PHE A 9 -39.29 29.37 65.72
N ALA A 10 -39.10 28.08 65.48
CA ALA A 10 -40.04 27.00 65.83
C ALA A 10 -41.04 26.81 64.70
N VAL A 11 -41.58 25.59 64.67
CA VAL A 11 -42.63 25.10 63.78
C VAL A 11 -42.03 24.62 62.45
N LEU A 12 -42.28 23.43 61.92
CA LEU A 12 -43.06 22.24 62.26
C LEU A 12 -43.01 21.40 60.96
N CYS A 13 -43.60 20.22 61.03
CA CYS A 13 -44.08 19.42 59.90
C CYS A 13 -43.06 18.39 59.39
N LEU A 14 -43.16 17.16 59.89
CA LEU A 14 -44.09 16.13 59.40
C LEU A 14 -43.79 15.71 57.96
N MET A 15 -43.37 14.45 57.87
CA MET A 15 -44.02 13.37 57.10
C MET A 15 -44.26 13.56 55.60
N MET A 16 -43.85 12.50 54.90
CA MET A 16 -44.38 12.02 53.62
C MET A 16 -44.08 12.86 52.39
N GLY A 17 -43.15 12.34 51.59
CA GLY A 17 -43.02 12.66 50.19
C GLY A 17 -42.23 11.56 49.51
N THR A 18 -42.93 10.54 49.01
CA THR A 18 -42.45 9.57 48.03
C THR A 18 -41.74 10.32 46.89
N MET A 19 -40.41 10.39 46.93
CA MET A 19 -39.63 10.73 45.74
C MET A 19 -39.62 9.49 44.85
N MET A 20 -40.38 9.59 43.76
CA MET A 20 -40.19 8.75 42.59
C MET A 20 -38.69 8.80 42.22
N MET A 21 -37.98 7.70 42.41
CA MET A 21 -36.67 7.53 41.78
C MET A 21 -36.90 7.23 40.30
N PHE A 22 -37.17 8.27 39.52
CA PHE A 22 -36.66 8.32 38.15
C PHE A 22 -35.20 8.75 38.26
N SER A 23 -34.33 7.78 38.50
CA SER A 23 -32.90 7.98 38.31
C SER A 23 -32.48 7.23 37.06
N CYS A 24 -31.95 8.00 36.12
CA CYS A 24 -31.52 7.62 34.80
C CYS A 24 -30.94 6.22 34.79
N SER A 25 -31.59 5.30 34.06
CA SER A 25 -30.84 4.22 33.43
C SER A 25 -29.68 4.89 32.72
N LYS A 26 -28.45 4.62 33.17
CA LYS A 26 -27.32 4.69 32.26
C LYS A 26 -27.79 3.93 31.04
N SER A 27 -27.87 4.61 29.90
CA SER A 27 -27.70 3.91 28.64
C SER A 27 -26.37 3.18 28.81
N GLU A 28 -26.44 1.89 29.15
CA GLU A 28 -25.41 0.99 28.72
C GLU A 28 -25.29 1.29 27.24
N ASP A 29 -24.19 1.94 26.86
CA ASP A 29 -23.71 1.87 25.50
C ASP A 29 -23.58 0.37 25.27
N THR A 30 -24.65 -0.21 24.73
CA THR A 30 -24.61 -1.55 24.18
C THR A 30 -23.37 -1.57 23.32
N PRO A 31 -22.43 -2.53 23.53
CA PRO A 31 -21.36 -2.70 22.58
C PRO A 31 -22.08 -2.87 21.26
N ASN A 32 -21.97 -1.86 20.39
CA ASN A 32 -22.55 -1.90 19.07
C ASN A 32 -22.05 -3.23 18.51
N GLU A 33 -22.95 -4.19 18.29
CA GLU A 33 -22.62 -5.54 17.82
C GLU A 33 -22.01 -5.37 16.42
N LYS A 34 -20.74 -4.98 16.39
CA LYS A 34 -19.95 -4.96 15.19
C LYS A 34 -19.87 -6.42 14.82
N GLY A 35 -20.44 -6.76 13.67
CA GLY A 35 -20.35 -8.09 13.11
C GLY A 35 -18.90 -8.55 13.02
N ASN A 36 -18.67 -9.81 12.68
CA ASN A 36 -17.30 -10.31 12.57
C ASN A 36 -16.48 -9.41 11.62
N PRO A 37 -15.20 -9.12 11.97
CA PRO A 37 -14.31 -8.39 11.07
C PRO A 37 -14.28 -9.04 9.70
N GLU A 38 -14.46 -8.23 8.67
CA GLU A 38 -14.59 -8.70 7.29
C GLU A 38 -13.69 -7.85 6.39
N ALA A 39 -13.07 -8.50 5.41
CA ALA A 39 -12.35 -7.83 4.35
C ALA A 39 -12.83 -8.29 2.97
N GLN A 40 -12.93 -7.35 2.03
CA GLN A 40 -13.42 -7.59 0.68
C GLN A 40 -12.56 -6.89 -0.36
N VAL A 41 -12.53 -7.45 -1.57
CA VAL A 41 -11.88 -6.85 -2.74
C VAL A 41 -12.94 -6.54 -3.79
N LYS A 42 -12.96 -5.30 -4.27
CA LYS A 42 -13.77 -4.88 -5.43
C LYS A 42 -12.84 -4.40 -6.55
N VAL A 43 -12.80 -5.16 -7.63
CA VAL A 43 -11.98 -4.86 -8.80
C VAL A 43 -12.64 -3.80 -9.69
N LYS A 44 -11.82 -2.94 -10.29
CA LYS A 44 -12.18 -1.95 -11.30
C LYS A 44 -11.32 -2.17 -12.55
N GLU A 45 -11.71 -3.15 -13.37
CA GLU A 45 -10.98 -3.62 -14.55
C GLU A 45 -10.57 -2.46 -15.50
N GLU A 46 -11.47 -1.50 -15.73
CA GLU A 46 -11.25 -0.34 -16.61
C GLU A 46 -10.02 0.49 -16.22
N THR A 47 -9.76 0.58 -14.92
CA THR A 47 -8.66 1.37 -14.35
C THR A 47 -7.49 0.52 -13.89
N LYS A 48 -7.57 -0.81 -14.05
CA LYS A 48 -6.61 -1.79 -13.51
C LYS A 48 -6.32 -1.54 -12.03
N SER A 49 -7.36 -1.33 -11.24
CA SER A 49 -7.26 -1.07 -9.80
C SER A 49 -8.25 -1.93 -9.02
N ALA A 50 -8.04 -2.03 -7.71
CA ALA A 50 -8.91 -2.73 -6.78
C ALA A 50 -9.09 -1.92 -5.51
N ILE A 51 -10.31 -1.84 -5.02
CA ILE A 51 -10.61 -1.33 -3.69
C ILE A 51 -10.57 -2.51 -2.72
N ILE A 52 -9.76 -2.39 -1.69
CA ILE A 52 -9.80 -3.27 -0.52
C ILE A 52 -10.56 -2.53 0.57
N SER A 53 -11.61 -3.15 1.11
CA SER A 53 -12.35 -2.61 2.25
C SER A 53 -12.26 -3.57 3.42
N VAL A 54 -12.00 -3.04 4.61
CA VAL A 54 -12.04 -3.76 5.89
C VAL A 54 -13.10 -3.10 6.76
N LYS A 55 -13.97 -3.90 7.37
CA LYS A 55 -15.12 -3.42 8.14
C LYS A 55 -15.23 -4.12 9.50
N ASN A 56 -16.07 -3.55 10.35
CA ASN A 56 -16.46 -4.10 11.65
C ASN A 56 -15.29 -4.29 12.64
N LEU A 57 -14.24 -3.47 12.53
CA LEU A 57 -13.17 -3.42 13.52
C LEU A 57 -13.45 -2.36 14.59
N PRO A 58 -12.79 -2.41 15.76
CA PRO A 58 -12.77 -1.27 16.68
C PRO A 58 -12.26 0.01 15.98
N ALA A 59 -12.74 1.18 16.39
CA ALA A 59 -12.26 2.45 15.85
C ALA A 59 -10.76 2.63 16.14
N LYS A 60 -10.02 3.21 15.20
CA LYS A 60 -8.55 3.41 15.28
C LYS A 60 -7.74 2.11 15.40
N SER A 61 -8.29 0.96 14.99
CA SER A 61 -7.51 -0.28 14.86
C SER A 61 -6.47 -0.13 13.76
N GLU A 62 -5.22 -0.55 14.01
CA GLU A 62 -4.17 -0.56 12.99
C GLU A 62 -4.34 -1.80 12.10
N VAL A 63 -4.72 -1.57 10.85
CA VAL A 63 -4.86 -2.58 9.80
C VAL A 63 -3.57 -2.64 8.99
N LEU A 64 -3.08 -3.84 8.76
CA LEU A 64 -1.89 -4.14 7.95
C LEU A 64 -2.31 -4.99 6.75
N LEU A 65 -1.90 -4.61 5.55
CA LEU A 65 -1.96 -5.46 4.36
C LEU A 65 -0.56 -5.94 4.03
N VAL A 66 -0.38 -7.26 3.96
CA VAL A 66 0.93 -7.90 3.72
C VAL A 66 0.79 -8.93 2.62
N TYR A 67 1.78 -9.06 1.74
CA TYR A 67 1.79 -10.14 0.75
C TYR A 67 1.78 -11.51 1.43
N ALA A 68 0.91 -12.41 0.97
CA ALA A 68 0.68 -13.72 1.57
C ALA A 68 1.75 -14.75 1.14
N ASP A 69 3.01 -14.37 1.34
CA ASP A 69 4.21 -15.18 1.13
C ASP A 69 5.00 -15.23 2.45
N ASP A 70 5.82 -16.25 2.67
CA ASP A 70 6.66 -16.37 3.87
C ASP A 70 7.58 -15.17 4.08
N ARG A 71 8.02 -14.55 2.97
CA ARG A 71 8.83 -13.34 2.98
C ARG A 71 8.13 -12.15 2.31
N GLY A 72 6.80 -12.22 2.27
CA GLY A 72 5.93 -11.16 1.79
C GLY A 72 6.10 -9.88 2.61
N GLN A 73 6.19 -8.76 1.90
CA GLN A 73 6.38 -7.45 2.50
C GLN A 73 5.04 -6.77 2.76
N MET A 74 5.04 -5.76 3.64
CA MET A 74 3.86 -4.95 3.89
C MET A 74 3.55 -4.08 2.67
N LEU A 75 2.36 -4.25 2.11
CA LEU A 75 1.84 -3.41 1.04
C LEU A 75 1.47 -2.03 1.57
N THR A 76 0.74 -1.98 2.69
CA THR A 76 0.30 -0.74 3.32
C THR A 76 -0.17 -0.99 4.74
N LYS A 77 -0.38 0.09 5.50
CA LYS A 77 -1.07 0.08 6.78
C LYS A 77 -1.88 1.36 6.98
N GLY A 78 -2.89 1.28 7.84
CA GLY A 78 -3.69 2.44 8.20
C GLY A 78 -4.56 2.19 9.41
N LEU A 79 -5.23 3.25 9.87
CA LEU A 79 -6.16 3.18 10.99
C LEU A 79 -7.60 3.14 10.48
N THR A 80 -8.43 2.36 11.14
CA THR A 80 -9.88 2.41 10.90
C THR A 80 -10.46 3.75 11.34
N ASP A 81 -11.52 4.17 10.63
CA ASP A 81 -12.30 5.37 10.95
C ASP A 81 -13.11 5.20 12.25
N ALA A 82 -13.91 6.22 12.59
CA ALA A 82 -14.76 6.19 13.78
C ALA A 82 -15.81 5.07 13.75
N GLN A 83 -16.21 4.64 12.56
CA GLN A 83 -17.17 3.56 12.34
C GLN A 83 -16.48 2.19 12.39
N GLY A 84 -15.15 2.12 12.35
CA GLY A 84 -14.41 0.87 12.33
C GLY A 84 -14.13 0.33 10.94
N ASN A 85 -14.18 1.19 9.92
CA ASN A 85 -13.92 0.84 8.54
C ASN A 85 -12.57 1.37 8.08
N TRP A 86 -11.95 0.69 7.14
CA TRP A 86 -10.73 1.13 6.47
C TRP A 86 -10.79 0.76 5.00
N GLN A 87 -10.22 1.59 4.14
CA GLN A 87 -10.20 1.37 2.70
C GLN A 87 -8.82 1.69 2.12
N PHE A 88 -8.43 0.93 1.11
CA PHE A 88 -7.21 1.16 0.35
C PHE A 88 -7.43 0.89 -1.14
N ASP A 89 -6.95 1.79 -1.99
CA ASP A 89 -6.88 1.59 -3.43
C ASP A 89 -5.53 0.94 -3.79
N ALA A 90 -5.60 -0.26 -4.34
CA ALA A 90 -4.45 -1.02 -4.82
C ALA A 90 -4.46 -1.06 -6.36
N ASP A 91 -3.27 -1.03 -6.97
CA ASP A 91 -3.14 -1.36 -8.39
C ASP A 91 -3.36 -2.87 -8.60
N GLN A 92 -4.00 -3.23 -9.72
CA GLN A 92 -3.95 -4.59 -10.25
C GLN A 92 -2.70 -4.75 -11.12
N LEU A 93 -1.85 -5.69 -10.77
CA LEU A 93 -0.59 -5.91 -11.49
C LEU A 93 -0.82 -6.81 -12.71
N VAL A 94 -0.32 -6.36 -13.87
CA VAL A 94 -0.46 -7.12 -15.13
C VAL A 94 0.23 -8.47 -15.03
N GLY A 95 -0.53 -9.54 -15.27
CA GLY A 95 -0.04 -10.92 -15.25
C GLY A 95 0.42 -11.43 -13.87
N PHE A 96 0.16 -10.69 -12.78
CA PHE A 96 0.54 -11.08 -11.43
C PHE A 96 -0.66 -11.02 -10.50
N GLU A 97 -1.08 -12.18 -10.01
CA GLU A 97 -2.11 -12.30 -8.98
C GLU A 97 -1.49 -11.98 -7.62
N GLN A 98 -2.16 -11.11 -6.85
CA GLN A 98 -1.65 -10.65 -5.56
C GLN A 98 -2.43 -11.34 -4.45
N HIS A 99 -1.79 -12.26 -3.75
CA HIS A 99 -2.32 -12.83 -2.52
C HIS A 99 -1.90 -11.97 -1.32
N LEU A 100 -2.85 -11.60 -0.48
CA LEU A 100 -2.66 -10.70 0.66
C LEU A 100 -3.22 -11.29 1.96
N LYS A 101 -2.58 -10.97 3.08
CA LYS A 101 -3.06 -11.18 4.45
C LYS A 101 -3.53 -9.83 4.99
N VAL A 102 -4.76 -9.79 5.49
CA VAL A 102 -5.30 -8.67 6.26
C VAL A 102 -5.07 -8.97 7.72
N MET A 103 -4.25 -8.16 8.38
CA MET A 103 -3.93 -8.34 9.80
C MET A 103 -4.32 -7.10 10.58
N VAL A 104 -4.62 -7.27 11.85
CA VAL A 104 -4.86 -6.18 12.80
C VAL A 104 -3.86 -6.28 13.94
N LYS A 105 -3.31 -5.14 14.36
CA LYS A 105 -2.44 -5.06 15.52
C LYS A 105 -3.29 -5.06 16.80
N GLU A 106 -3.21 -6.13 17.58
CA GLU A 106 -3.86 -6.30 18.89
C GLU A 106 -2.79 -6.62 19.94
N ASN A 107 -2.64 -5.80 20.99
CA ASN A 107 -1.69 -6.03 22.10
C ASN A 107 -0.25 -6.36 21.64
N ASP A 108 0.27 -5.58 20.68
CA ASP A 108 1.59 -5.77 20.05
C ASP A 108 1.77 -7.07 19.25
N GLN A 109 0.71 -7.85 19.05
CA GLN A 109 0.67 -9.00 18.16
C GLN A 109 -0.14 -8.69 16.90
N ASN A 110 0.25 -9.33 15.80
CA ASN A 110 -0.51 -9.26 14.55
C ASN A 110 -1.46 -10.45 14.48
N LYS A 111 -2.76 -10.17 14.39
CA LYS A 111 -3.80 -11.19 14.23
C LYS A 111 -4.29 -11.19 12.80
N LEU A 112 -4.28 -12.35 12.16
CA LEU A 112 -4.86 -12.54 10.84
C LEU A 112 -6.39 -12.44 10.93
N ILE A 113 -6.97 -11.56 10.13
CA ILE A 113 -8.42 -11.44 9.96
C ILE A 113 -8.87 -12.30 8.78
N GLN A 114 -8.26 -12.09 7.61
CA GLN A 114 -8.66 -12.76 6.38
C GLN A 114 -7.53 -12.74 5.35
N THR A 115 -7.54 -13.69 4.42
CA THR A 115 -6.72 -13.64 3.20
C THR A 115 -7.54 -13.14 2.02
N LEU A 116 -6.94 -12.30 1.18
CA LEU A 116 -7.56 -11.73 0.00
C LEU A 116 -6.74 -12.03 -1.25
N THR A 117 -7.41 -12.06 -2.39
CA THR A 117 -6.77 -12.15 -3.70
C THR A 117 -7.20 -10.97 -4.55
N ILE A 118 -6.22 -10.25 -5.10
CA ILE A 118 -6.46 -9.31 -6.20
C ILE A 118 -6.07 -10.03 -7.50
N PRO A 119 -7.01 -10.27 -8.41
CA PRO A 119 -6.71 -10.97 -9.65
C PRO A 119 -5.78 -10.13 -10.52
N ALA A 120 -4.96 -10.83 -11.30
CA ALA A 120 -4.03 -10.20 -12.25
C ALA A 120 -4.79 -9.40 -13.30
N ALA A 121 -4.30 -8.19 -13.61
CA ALA A 121 -4.79 -7.45 -14.77
C ALA A 121 -4.32 -8.10 -16.07
N LYS A 122 -5.12 -7.98 -17.13
CA LYS A 122 -4.71 -8.36 -18.48
C LYS A 122 -3.86 -7.27 -19.12
N GLN A 123 -2.88 -7.69 -19.93
CA GLN A 123 -2.19 -6.75 -20.82
C GLN A 123 -3.14 -6.40 -21.97
N THR A 124 -3.43 -5.11 -22.12
CA THR A 124 -4.35 -4.59 -23.13
C THR A 124 -3.63 -3.86 -24.25
N LEU A 125 -2.37 -3.48 -24.02
CA LEU A 125 -1.53 -2.85 -25.02
C LEU A 125 -0.83 -3.91 -25.88
N THR A 126 -0.80 -3.65 -27.18
CA THR A 126 0.01 -4.43 -28.13
C THR A 126 1.50 -4.19 -27.88
N GLN A 127 2.34 -5.11 -28.37
CA GLN A 127 3.80 -4.94 -28.32
C GLN A 127 4.24 -3.61 -28.94
N GLN A 128 3.68 -3.21 -30.08
CA GLN A 128 4.05 -1.95 -30.74
C GLN A 128 3.67 -0.73 -29.90
N GLN A 129 2.50 -0.74 -29.25
CA GLN A 129 2.10 0.34 -28.35
C GLN A 129 3.03 0.43 -27.13
N LEU A 130 3.41 -0.70 -26.54
CA LEU A 130 4.38 -0.74 -25.44
C LEU A 130 5.73 -0.16 -25.88
N VAL A 131 6.25 -0.57 -27.05
CA VAL A 131 7.49 -0.02 -27.61
C VAL A 131 7.39 1.51 -27.74
N ASN A 132 6.34 1.99 -28.43
CA ASN A 132 6.15 3.42 -28.68
C ASN A 132 6.12 4.24 -27.39
N MET A 133 5.44 3.73 -26.34
CA MET A 133 5.34 4.41 -25.05
C MET A 133 6.66 4.33 -24.27
N LEU A 134 7.32 3.17 -24.22
CA LEU A 134 8.60 2.99 -23.52
C LEU A 134 9.68 3.92 -24.07
N THR A 135 9.74 4.10 -25.39
CA THR A 135 10.74 4.95 -26.05
C THR A 135 10.38 6.44 -26.05
N LYS A 136 9.19 6.82 -25.59
CA LYS A 136 8.71 8.22 -25.63
C LYS A 136 9.50 9.14 -24.71
N HIS A 137 9.92 8.62 -23.57
CA HIS A 137 10.61 9.38 -22.53
C HIS A 137 11.77 8.55 -21.95
N ALA A 138 12.73 9.24 -21.35
CA ALA A 138 13.51 8.64 -20.28
C ALA A 138 12.63 8.57 -19.01
N TRP A 139 12.82 7.54 -18.20
CA TRP A 139 11.96 7.23 -17.07
C TRP A 139 12.75 7.36 -15.77
N ASN A 140 12.39 8.32 -14.93
CA ASN A 140 13.03 8.57 -13.64
C ASN A 140 12.33 7.79 -12.52
N SER A 141 13.08 7.00 -11.76
CA SER A 141 12.52 6.16 -10.70
C SER A 141 11.86 6.98 -9.60
N VAL A 142 10.75 6.48 -9.08
CA VAL A 142 10.05 7.04 -7.93
C VAL A 142 10.25 6.09 -6.75
N VAL A 143 11.12 6.50 -5.83
CA VAL A 143 11.45 5.74 -4.61
C VAL A 143 10.20 5.40 -3.79
N ARG A 144 9.29 6.37 -3.61
CA ARG A 144 8.12 6.19 -2.72
C ARG A 144 7.09 5.17 -3.21
N THR A 145 7.03 4.90 -4.51
CA THR A 145 6.07 3.95 -5.10
C THR A 145 6.71 2.64 -5.52
N SER A 146 8.04 2.65 -5.74
CA SER A 146 8.83 1.44 -5.91
C SER A 146 8.88 0.66 -4.59
N ARG A 147 8.64 -0.65 -4.64
CA ARG A 147 8.55 -1.46 -3.43
C ARG A 147 8.96 -2.91 -3.67
N VAL A 148 9.40 -3.53 -2.60
CA VAL A 148 9.63 -4.99 -2.53
C VAL A 148 8.29 -5.64 -2.23
N LEU A 149 7.90 -6.65 -3.00
CA LEU A 149 6.67 -7.42 -2.77
C LEU A 149 6.99 -8.66 -1.94
N VAL A 150 8.04 -9.37 -2.33
CA VAL A 150 8.58 -10.56 -1.66
C VAL A 150 10.10 -10.43 -1.60
N ALA A 151 10.69 -10.66 -0.44
CA ALA A 151 12.15 -10.62 -0.27
C ALA A 151 12.71 -12.05 -0.27
N ASN A 152 13.63 -12.39 -1.17
CA ASN A 152 14.19 -13.75 -1.28
C ASN A 152 15.54 -13.93 -0.56
N SER A 153 16.07 -12.88 0.06
CA SER A 153 17.33 -12.90 0.80
C SER A 153 17.40 -11.78 1.85
N ASP A 154 18.19 -12.01 2.91
CA ASP A 154 18.51 -10.97 3.89
C ASP A 154 19.59 -10.01 3.39
N ASN A 155 20.42 -10.47 2.44
CA ASN A 155 21.36 -9.65 1.70
C ASN A 155 20.59 -8.85 0.64
N LYS A 156 20.61 -7.51 0.74
CA LYS A 156 19.65 -6.63 0.06
C LYS A 156 20.24 -5.65 -0.96
N PRO A 157 21.31 -5.97 -1.73
CA PRO A 157 21.87 -5.02 -2.67
C PRO A 157 20.84 -4.57 -3.72
N TYR A 158 19.97 -5.48 -4.19
CA TYR A 158 18.94 -5.11 -5.15
C TYR A 158 17.72 -4.40 -4.53
N THR A 159 17.48 -4.58 -3.22
CA THR A 159 16.47 -3.78 -2.52
C THR A 159 16.84 -2.30 -2.55
N MET A 160 18.10 -1.95 -2.22
CA MET A 160 18.56 -0.55 -2.31
C MET A 160 18.50 -0.02 -3.74
N PHE A 161 18.85 -0.83 -4.72
CA PHE A 161 18.67 -0.47 -6.13
C PHE A 161 17.22 -0.10 -6.45
N VAL A 162 16.24 -0.85 -5.94
CA VAL A 162 14.81 -0.59 -6.22
C VAL A 162 14.28 0.60 -5.41
N THR A 163 14.51 0.61 -4.10
CA THR A 163 13.80 1.48 -3.15
C THR A 163 14.59 2.71 -2.72
N VAL A 164 15.89 2.82 -3.01
CA VAL A 164 16.72 3.95 -2.57
C VAL A 164 17.34 4.68 -3.77
N ALA A 165 17.89 3.94 -4.73
CA ALA A 165 18.64 4.54 -5.81
C ALA A 165 17.75 5.40 -6.74
N GLN A 166 18.20 6.63 -6.99
CA GLN A 166 17.61 7.53 -7.98
C GLN A 166 18.19 7.19 -9.34
N LYS A 167 17.39 6.57 -10.19
CA LYS A 167 17.83 5.97 -11.45
C LYS A 167 16.94 6.37 -12.61
N THR A 168 17.51 6.40 -13.80
CA THR A 168 16.84 6.68 -15.05
C THR A 168 16.98 5.49 -15.99
N PHE A 169 15.85 5.07 -16.55
CA PHE A 169 15.77 4.05 -17.60
C PHE A 169 15.43 4.76 -18.92
N LYS A 170 16.29 4.66 -19.92
CA LYS A 170 16.01 5.20 -21.26
C LYS A 170 16.05 4.07 -22.28
N PHE A 171 14.90 3.83 -22.91
CA PHE A 171 14.72 2.86 -23.98
C PHE A 171 14.93 3.58 -25.32
N GLU A 172 15.92 3.16 -26.09
CA GLU A 172 16.21 3.73 -27.41
C GLU A 172 15.89 2.72 -28.53
N PRO A 173 15.72 3.19 -29.78
CA PRO A 173 15.62 2.32 -30.95
C PRO A 173 16.80 1.35 -31.06
N ASN A 174 16.65 0.33 -31.92
CA ASN A 174 17.66 -0.71 -32.16
C ASN A 174 18.08 -1.45 -30.88
N ASN A 175 17.13 -1.68 -29.97
CA ASN A 175 17.33 -2.43 -28.73
C ASN A 175 18.36 -1.83 -27.77
N LYS A 176 18.72 -0.55 -27.91
CA LYS A 176 19.69 0.11 -27.03
C LYS A 176 19.02 0.60 -25.73
N PHE A 177 19.67 0.34 -24.60
CA PHE A 177 19.19 0.75 -23.28
C PHE A 177 20.28 1.53 -22.54
N ILE A 178 19.92 2.71 -22.04
CA ILE A 178 20.80 3.54 -21.21
C ILE A 178 20.29 3.52 -19.77
N PHE A 179 21.19 3.14 -18.87
CA PHE A 179 20.98 3.19 -17.44
C PHE A 179 21.81 4.30 -16.81
N THR A 180 21.16 5.16 -16.03
CA THR A 180 21.85 6.17 -15.22
C THR A 180 21.39 6.05 -13.77
N VAL A 181 22.30 6.25 -12.83
CA VAL A 181 21.99 6.45 -11.41
C VAL A 181 22.70 7.72 -10.95
N THR A 182 21.97 8.57 -10.22
CA THR A 182 22.46 9.87 -9.72
C THR A 182 22.61 9.90 -8.21
N SER A 183 22.04 8.92 -7.50
CA SER A 183 22.18 8.76 -6.05
C SER A 183 21.98 7.29 -5.67
N PRO A 184 22.79 6.73 -4.75
CA PRO A 184 23.82 7.37 -3.93
C PRO A 184 25.15 7.64 -4.65
N LEU A 185 25.30 7.16 -5.88
CA LEU A 185 26.50 7.31 -6.69
C LEU A 185 26.11 7.81 -8.08
N ASN A 186 27.02 8.54 -8.73
CA ASN A 186 26.87 8.92 -10.13
C ASN A 186 27.50 7.84 -11.02
N TYR A 187 26.65 7.17 -11.81
CA TYR A 187 27.09 6.12 -12.73
C TYR A 187 26.16 6.06 -13.95
N THR A 188 26.74 5.91 -15.13
CA THR A 188 26.01 5.74 -16.39
C THR A 188 26.57 4.55 -17.15
N TYR A 189 25.67 3.75 -17.72
CA TYR A 189 26.00 2.65 -18.63
C TYR A 189 25.13 2.76 -19.88
N GLU A 190 25.76 3.00 -21.03
CA GLU A 190 25.08 3.26 -22.31
C GLU A 190 25.03 2.05 -23.25
N ASN A 191 25.75 0.98 -22.90
CA ASN A 191 25.88 -0.23 -23.71
C ASN A 191 24.89 -1.32 -23.27
N GLY A 192 23.82 -0.93 -22.57
CA GLY A 192 22.75 -1.85 -22.21
C GLY A 192 21.90 -2.19 -23.43
N SER A 193 21.12 -3.26 -23.30
CA SER A 193 20.15 -3.67 -24.31
C SER A 193 18.79 -3.98 -23.70
N TRP A 194 17.75 -3.86 -24.50
CA TRP A 194 16.40 -4.26 -24.13
C TRP A 194 15.69 -4.93 -25.31
N THR A 195 14.77 -5.83 -25.00
CA THR A 195 13.90 -6.45 -26.00
C THR A 195 12.50 -6.59 -25.43
N ILE A 196 11.49 -6.56 -26.28
CA ILE A 196 10.13 -6.89 -25.88
C ILE A 196 9.52 -7.83 -26.91
N ASN A 197 9.09 -9.01 -26.45
CA ASN A 197 8.47 -10.04 -27.28
C ASN A 197 7.21 -10.54 -26.57
N ASN A 198 6.08 -10.57 -27.25
CA ASN A 198 4.79 -10.97 -26.66
C ASN A 198 4.49 -10.21 -25.35
N SER A 199 4.78 -8.92 -25.33
CA SER A 199 4.63 -8.03 -24.16
C SER A 199 5.47 -8.40 -22.93
N VAL A 200 6.45 -9.29 -23.10
CA VAL A 200 7.45 -9.63 -22.09
C VAL A 200 8.72 -8.83 -22.38
N LEU A 201 9.07 -7.93 -21.46
CA LEU A 201 10.25 -7.07 -21.55
C LEU A 201 11.45 -7.78 -20.93
N ASN A 202 12.62 -7.67 -21.56
CA ASN A 202 13.91 -8.08 -21.00
C ASN A 202 14.88 -6.91 -21.10
N ILE A 203 15.73 -6.74 -20.09
CA ILE A 203 16.76 -5.70 -20.03
C ILE A 203 18.07 -6.33 -19.56
N SER A 204 19.13 -6.10 -20.32
CA SER A 204 20.51 -6.43 -19.98
C SER A 204 21.27 -5.13 -19.77
N THR A 205 21.85 -4.92 -18.59
CA THR A 205 22.59 -3.70 -18.27
C THR A 205 23.71 -3.97 -17.27
N ARG A 206 24.41 -2.91 -16.86
CA ARG A 206 25.34 -2.93 -15.73
C ARG A 206 24.93 -1.83 -14.77
N ILE A 207 24.97 -2.14 -13.47
CA ILE A 207 24.78 -1.20 -12.37
C ILE A 207 26.09 -1.13 -11.57
N PRO A 208 26.25 -0.20 -10.59
CA PRO A 208 27.51 -0.05 -9.86
C PRO A 208 28.04 -1.32 -9.20
N ILE A 209 27.14 -2.23 -8.79
CA ILE A 209 27.50 -3.50 -8.15
C ILE A 209 27.74 -4.66 -9.13
N GLY A 210 27.67 -4.43 -10.44
CA GLY A 210 27.95 -5.43 -11.46
C GLY A 210 26.89 -5.53 -12.58
N PRO A 211 27.02 -6.54 -13.46
CA PRO A 211 26.00 -6.85 -14.46
C PRO A 211 24.62 -7.08 -13.84
N LEU A 212 23.56 -6.65 -14.52
CA LEU A 212 22.18 -6.85 -14.12
C LEU A 212 21.36 -7.31 -15.32
N GLU A 213 20.85 -8.54 -15.20
CA GLU A 213 19.88 -9.11 -16.10
C GLU A 213 18.51 -9.06 -15.45
N MET A 214 17.60 -8.29 -16.04
CA MET A 214 16.19 -8.31 -15.66
C MET A 214 15.46 -9.05 -16.78
N LYS A 215 14.95 -10.24 -16.48
CA LYS A 215 14.24 -11.09 -17.44
C LYS A 215 12.77 -11.17 -17.08
N ASN A 216 11.94 -11.37 -18.08
CA ASN A 216 10.49 -11.53 -17.93
C ASN A 216 9.79 -10.37 -17.21
N LEU A 217 10.27 -9.13 -17.41
CA LEU A 217 9.64 -7.96 -16.82
C LEU A 217 8.23 -7.80 -17.38
N ARG A 218 7.29 -7.54 -16.48
CA ARG A 218 5.90 -7.21 -16.83
C ARG A 218 5.72 -5.71 -16.72
N VAL A 219 5.26 -5.08 -17.80
CA VAL A 219 4.82 -3.68 -17.77
C VAL A 219 3.44 -3.64 -17.11
N THR A 220 3.38 -3.28 -15.83
CA THR A 220 2.14 -3.28 -15.04
C THR A 220 1.34 -2.00 -15.21
N LYS A 221 2.02 -0.88 -15.47
CA LYS A 221 1.43 0.41 -15.80
C LYS A 221 2.32 1.13 -16.80
N ILE A 222 1.72 1.72 -17.83
CA ILE A 222 2.41 2.66 -18.71
C ILE A 222 1.39 3.68 -19.22
N THR A 223 1.69 4.96 -19.00
CA THR A 223 0.92 6.12 -19.47
C THR A 223 1.90 7.13 -20.07
N ASP A 224 1.43 8.32 -20.46
CA ASP A 224 2.33 9.39 -20.90
C ASP A 224 3.25 9.91 -19.78
N SER A 225 2.96 9.62 -18.52
CA SER A 225 3.68 10.20 -17.37
C SER A 225 4.21 9.18 -16.37
N GLU A 226 3.76 7.93 -16.42
CA GLU A 226 4.11 6.90 -15.43
C GLU A 226 4.45 5.58 -16.11
N LEU A 227 5.43 4.89 -15.54
CA LEU A 227 5.80 3.52 -15.90
C LEU A 227 5.92 2.71 -14.61
N SER A 228 5.44 1.47 -14.61
CA SER A 228 5.73 0.51 -13.54
C SER A 228 6.08 -0.84 -14.13
N LEU A 229 7.15 -1.42 -13.61
CA LEU A 229 7.73 -2.68 -14.04
C LEU A 229 7.71 -3.64 -12.86
N LEU A 230 7.10 -4.80 -13.03
CA LEU A 230 7.24 -5.91 -12.10
C LEU A 230 8.38 -6.81 -12.59
N VAL A 231 9.34 -7.06 -11.71
CA VAL A 231 10.54 -7.83 -12.03
C VAL A 231 10.93 -8.71 -10.86
N GLU A 232 11.35 -9.93 -11.17
CA GLU A 232 12.02 -10.82 -10.24
C GLU A 232 13.51 -10.81 -10.53
N ILE A 233 14.30 -10.53 -9.50
CA ILE A 233 15.76 -10.58 -9.48
C ILE A 233 16.17 -11.35 -8.22
N SER A 234 17.43 -11.76 -8.09
CA SER A 234 17.87 -12.73 -7.08
C SER A 234 17.34 -12.49 -5.66
N ASP A 235 17.22 -11.23 -5.26
CA ASP A 235 16.84 -10.85 -3.90
C ASP A 235 15.32 -10.68 -3.69
N GLY A 236 14.49 -10.92 -4.71
CA GLY A 236 13.04 -10.84 -4.56
C GLY A 236 12.23 -10.48 -5.79
N LEU A 237 10.94 -10.27 -5.52
CA LEU A 237 9.98 -9.72 -6.46
C LEU A 237 9.79 -8.23 -6.16
N PHE A 238 9.98 -7.39 -7.17
CA PHE A 238 9.99 -5.94 -7.03
C PHE A 238 9.03 -5.28 -8.01
N LEU A 239 8.33 -4.25 -7.55
CA LEU A 239 7.65 -3.29 -8.39
C LEU A 239 8.51 -2.03 -8.45
N ILE A 240 9.02 -1.70 -9.64
CA ILE A 240 9.83 -0.51 -9.89
C ILE A 240 8.97 0.50 -10.63
N SER A 241 8.73 1.65 -10.01
CA SER A 241 7.90 2.71 -10.57
C SER A 241 8.74 3.89 -11.02
N PHE A 242 8.30 4.55 -12.08
CA PHE A 242 8.97 5.66 -12.70
C PHE A 242 7.97 6.75 -13.11
N LYS A 243 8.48 7.96 -13.26
CA LYS A 243 7.81 9.07 -13.94
C LYS A 243 8.58 9.46 -15.19
N ALA A 244 7.87 9.92 -16.20
CA ALA A 244 8.49 10.50 -17.38
C ALA A 244 9.43 11.64 -16.97
N GLN A 245 10.66 11.62 -17.49
CA GLN A 245 11.57 12.75 -17.40
C GLN A 245 11.00 13.87 -18.24
N LYS A 246 10.69 14.99 -17.57
CA LYS A 246 10.23 16.23 -18.21
C LYS A 246 11.37 16.93 -18.92
#